data_AF-A0A4Z2FJ23-F1
#
_entry.id   AF-A0A4Z2FJ23-F1
#
_cell.length_a   1.000
_cell.length_b   1.000
_cell.length_c   1.000
_cell.angle_alpha   90.00
_cell.angle_beta   90.00
_cell.angle_gamma   90.00
#
_symmetry.space_group_name_H-M   'P 1'
#
loop_
_entity.id
_entity.type
_entity.pdbx_description
1 polymer ?
#
loop_
_entity_poly.entity_id
_entity_poly.type
_entity_poly.pdbx_seq_one_letter_code
_entity_poly.pdbx_strand_id
1 'polypeptide(L)'
;MKRRRNSGGARIKMAETSLLQGKRFYCREWVFHKIQHCLQEKTSGLAGVTGAPGKPAAPASTTTAASNPGTLTAGSAKSAGGSWGVLLVGGPGSGKTALCTELLWPAAARGAQRQSLAFHFCRADDSDTLCVGGFVRGLVAQICRGGLLPGYEEKVRDPAAQSALQPGECERNPTEAFKR
;
A
#
# COMPACT_ATOMS: atom_id res chain seq x y z
N MET A 1 -44.26 -4.89 19.34
CA MET A 1 -43.16 -4.07 18.79
C MET A 1 -41.82 -4.51 19.39
N LYS A 2 -40.99 -5.27 18.67
CA LYS A 2 -39.65 -5.67 19.12
C LYS A 2 -38.62 -4.99 18.22
N ARG A 3 -37.86 -4.06 18.82
CA ARG A 3 -36.93 -3.13 18.17
C ARG A 3 -35.94 -3.87 17.26
N ARG A 4 -35.96 -3.52 15.98
CA ARG A 4 -34.91 -3.87 15.01
C ARG A 4 -33.57 -3.34 15.54
N ARG A 5 -32.63 -4.24 15.82
CA ARG A 5 -31.22 -3.88 16.05
C ARG A 5 -30.68 -3.33 14.74
N ASN A 6 -30.50 -2.02 14.71
CA ASN A 6 -29.81 -1.32 13.64
C ASN A 6 -28.34 -1.75 13.72
N SER A 7 -27.89 -2.60 12.79
CA SER A 7 -26.48 -2.93 12.61
C SER A 7 -25.79 -1.71 12.02
N GLY A 8 -25.45 -0.77 12.91
CA GLY A 8 -24.64 0.39 12.57
C GLY A 8 -23.32 -0.10 12.00
N GLY A 9 -23.08 0.23 10.72
CA GLY A 9 -21.82 -0.04 10.05
C GLY A 9 -20.66 0.40 10.94
N ALA A 10 -19.79 -0.55 11.26
CA ALA A 10 -18.55 -0.31 11.96
C ALA A 10 -17.82 0.81 11.19
N ARG A 11 -17.85 2.02 11.74
CA ARG A 11 -16.97 3.10 11.27
C ARG A 11 -15.57 2.60 11.57
N ILE A 12 -14.88 2.11 10.54
CA ILE A 12 -13.45 1.81 10.62
C ILE A 12 -12.78 3.11 11.07
N LYS A 13 -12.43 3.18 12.35
CA LYS A 13 -11.73 4.31 12.95
C LYS A 13 -10.27 4.13 12.59
N MET A 14 -9.93 4.39 11.33
CA MET A 14 -8.56 4.40 10.85
C MET A 14 -7.79 5.44 11.67
N ALA A 15 -6.60 5.09 12.16
CA ALA A 15 -5.68 6.10 12.68
C ALA A 15 -5.36 7.06 11.51
N GLU A 16 -5.78 8.32 11.61
CA GLU A 16 -5.54 9.33 10.55
C GLU A 16 -4.21 10.08 10.77
N THR A 17 -3.37 9.62 11.69
CA THR A 17 -2.12 10.29 12.06
C THR A 17 -1.00 9.31 12.32
N SER A 18 0.25 9.78 12.18
CA SER A 18 1.43 8.96 12.46
C SER A 18 1.53 8.57 13.93
N LEU A 19 1.98 7.34 14.20
CA LEU A 19 2.32 6.87 15.55
C LEU A 19 3.47 7.65 16.19
N LEU A 20 4.23 8.41 15.40
CA LEU A 20 5.32 9.25 15.86
C LEU A 20 4.94 10.73 15.90
N GLN A 21 3.65 11.08 15.89
CA GLN A 21 3.21 12.46 16.04
C GLN A 21 3.82 13.07 17.33
N GLY A 22 4.64 14.12 17.15
CA GLY A 22 5.39 14.77 18.24
C GLY A 22 6.66 14.05 18.71
N LYS A 23 7.05 12.92 18.08
CA LYS A 23 8.25 12.15 18.39
C LYS A 23 9.21 12.17 17.21
N ARG A 24 10.50 12.27 17.49
CA ARG A 24 11.55 12.26 16.48
C ARG A 24 11.93 10.82 16.12
N PHE A 25 11.97 10.52 14.82
CA PHE A 25 12.42 9.22 14.30
C PHE A 25 13.86 9.32 13.82
N TYR A 26 14.81 8.92 14.67
CA TYR A 26 16.24 9.07 14.42
C TYR A 26 16.86 7.84 13.74
N CYS A 27 17.98 8.07 13.05
CA CYS A 27 18.90 7.03 12.51
C CYS A 27 18.30 6.13 11.42
N ARG A 28 17.20 6.56 10.80
CA ARG A 28 16.47 5.81 9.75
C ARG A 28 15.98 6.71 8.60
N GLU A 29 16.39 7.96 8.60
CA GLU A 29 16.09 8.98 7.58
C GLU A 29 16.54 8.52 6.18
N TRP A 30 17.68 7.83 6.11
CA TRP A 30 18.22 7.26 4.86
C TRP A 30 17.25 6.26 4.20
N VAL A 31 16.40 5.58 4.99
CA VAL A 31 15.44 4.60 4.45
C VAL A 31 14.37 5.29 3.63
N PHE A 32 13.89 6.46 4.06
CA PHE A 32 12.93 7.25 3.31
C PHE A 32 13.50 7.66 1.96
N HIS A 33 14.74 8.15 1.94
CA HIS A 33 15.43 8.52 0.71
C HIS A 33 15.55 7.32 -0.24
N LYS A 34 15.89 6.14 0.29
CA LYS A 34 16.00 4.92 -0.51
C LYS A 34 14.65 4.48 -1.09
N ILE A 35 13.58 4.52 -0.30
CA ILE A 35 12.23 4.18 -0.79
C ILE A 35 11.77 5.19 -1.86
N GLN A 36 11.97 6.49 -1.62
CA GLN A 36 11.64 7.54 -2.59
C GLN A 36 12.43 7.38 -3.90
N HIS A 37 13.72 7.07 -3.81
CA HIS A 37 14.54 6.82 -5.00
C HIS A 37 14.02 5.63 -5.80
N CYS A 38 13.73 4.50 -5.14
CA CYS A 38 13.16 3.33 -5.81
C CYS A 38 11.79 3.60 -6.43
N LEU A 39 10.97 4.48 -5.83
CA LEU A 39 9.71 4.94 -6.41
C LEU A 39 9.96 5.79 -7.66
N GLN A 40 10.88 6.75 -7.59
CA GLN A 40 11.20 7.68 -8.68
C GLN A 40 11.81 6.99 -9.90
N GLU A 41 12.81 6.12 -9.71
CA GLU A 41 13.46 5.39 -10.81
C GLU A 41 12.46 4.59 -11.65
N LYS A 42 11.40 4.08 -11.02
CA LYS A 42 10.37 3.28 -11.70
C LYS A 42 9.27 4.11 -12.33
N THR A 43 8.87 5.22 -11.71
CA THR A 43 8.01 6.21 -12.37
C THR A 43 8.68 6.73 -13.65
N SER A 44 9.99 6.98 -13.62
CA SER A 44 10.76 7.38 -14.80
C SER A 44 10.85 6.29 -15.87
N GLY A 45 10.95 5.02 -15.48
CA GLY A 45 10.96 3.89 -16.42
C GLY A 45 9.62 3.63 -17.12
N LEU A 46 8.50 3.99 -16.50
CA LEU A 46 7.16 3.86 -17.10
C LEU A 46 6.82 5.03 -18.04
N ALA A 47 7.43 6.21 -17.83
CA ALA A 47 7.24 7.40 -18.67
C ALA A 47 7.96 7.33 -20.03
N GLY A 48 8.79 6.31 -20.29
CA GLY A 48 9.58 6.16 -21.52
C GLY A 48 8.95 5.31 -22.64
N VAL A 49 7.75 4.76 -22.46
CA VAL A 49 7.07 3.92 -23.48
C VAL A 49 6.09 4.76 -24.33
N THR A 50 6.65 5.67 -25.11
CA THR A 50 6.03 6.14 -26.37
C THR A 50 7.13 6.26 -27.43
N GLY A 51 7.27 5.22 -28.29
CA GLY A 51 7.98 5.32 -29.58
C GLY A 51 9.09 4.31 -29.89
N ALA A 52 8.72 3.14 -30.45
CA ALA A 52 9.36 2.40 -31.57
C ALA A 52 10.86 1.91 -31.46
N PRO A 53 11.42 1.08 -32.40
CA PRO A 53 12.08 -0.19 -32.04
C PRO A 53 13.59 -0.32 -32.38
N GLY A 54 14.30 -1.25 -31.71
CA GLY A 54 15.65 -1.71 -32.10
C GLY A 54 16.35 -2.62 -31.06
N LYS A 55 16.65 -3.87 -31.45
CA LYS A 55 17.43 -4.96 -30.76
C LYS A 55 18.93 -4.59 -30.54
N PRO A 56 19.82 -5.44 -29.95
CA PRO A 56 19.69 -6.52 -28.94
C PRO A 56 20.78 -6.56 -27.78
N ALA A 57 20.44 -7.27 -26.69
CA ALA A 57 21.22 -8.23 -25.86
C ALA A 57 22.54 -7.93 -25.07
N ALA A 58 22.46 -8.21 -23.74
CA ALA A 58 23.38 -8.96 -22.81
C ALA A 58 24.78 -8.35 -22.41
N PRO A 59 25.46 -8.82 -21.32
CA PRO A 59 25.22 -10.01 -20.47
C PRO A 59 25.25 -9.79 -18.92
N ALA A 60 25.01 -10.91 -18.23
CA ALA A 60 24.86 -11.11 -16.79
C ALA A 60 26.12 -10.84 -15.93
N SER A 61 25.90 -10.47 -14.67
CA SER A 61 26.90 -10.61 -13.60
C SER A 61 26.29 -11.24 -12.35
N THR A 62 26.70 -12.47 -12.10
CA THR A 62 26.54 -13.22 -10.86
C THR A 62 27.36 -12.52 -9.77
N THR A 63 26.72 -12.09 -8.68
CA THR A 63 27.45 -11.78 -7.44
C THR A 63 26.75 -12.45 -6.26
N THR A 64 27.41 -13.49 -5.76
CA THR A 64 27.27 -14.08 -4.43
C THR A 64 27.47 -12.99 -3.38
N ALA A 65 26.52 -12.84 -2.43
CA ALA A 65 26.68 -11.93 -1.31
C ALA A 65 26.40 -12.64 0.02
N ALA A 66 27.46 -12.71 0.82
CA ALA A 66 27.52 -13.26 2.16
C ALA A 66 26.58 -12.52 3.13
N SER A 67 25.96 -13.30 4.01
CA SER A 67 25.06 -12.89 5.07
C SER A 67 25.81 -12.20 6.23
N ASN A 68 25.42 -10.97 6.56
CA ASN A 68 25.73 -10.30 7.83
C ASN A 68 24.43 -9.89 8.56
N PRO A 69 24.30 -10.12 9.88
CA PRO A 69 23.09 -9.86 10.64
C PRO A 69 23.04 -8.40 11.11
N GLY A 70 22.50 -7.50 10.29
CA GLY A 70 22.35 -6.08 10.69
C GLY A 70 21.83 -5.14 9.59
N THR A 71 21.79 -5.60 8.34
CA THR A 71 21.44 -4.77 7.20
C THR A 71 19.94 -4.83 6.91
N LEU A 72 19.26 -3.67 6.91
CA LEU A 72 17.93 -3.53 6.34
C LEU A 72 18.06 -3.62 4.80
N THR A 73 17.91 -4.82 4.25
CA THR A 73 17.99 -5.06 2.81
C THR A 73 16.64 -4.74 2.15
N ALA A 74 16.54 -3.58 1.50
CA ALA A 74 15.46 -3.31 0.56
C ALA A 74 15.74 -4.09 -0.73
N GLY A 75 15.23 -5.32 -0.81
CA GLY A 75 15.27 -6.12 -2.03
C GLY A 75 14.15 -5.69 -2.98
N SER A 76 14.48 -5.45 -4.26
CA SER A 76 13.48 -5.30 -5.32
C SER A 76 13.25 -6.65 -5.99
N ALA A 77 12.11 -7.28 -5.77
CA ALA A 77 11.68 -8.43 -6.57
C ALA A 77 10.98 -7.92 -7.85
N LYS A 78 11.46 -8.33 -9.03
CA LYS A 78 10.75 -8.12 -10.30
C LYS A 78 9.72 -9.23 -10.49
N SER A 79 8.43 -8.92 -10.42
CA SER A 79 7.38 -9.83 -10.88
C SER A 79 7.25 -9.71 -12.41
N ALA A 80 6.95 -10.82 -13.10
CA ALA A 80 6.88 -10.93 -14.56
C ALA A 80 5.72 -10.16 -15.24
N GLY A 81 5.15 -9.17 -14.55
CA GLY A 81 4.13 -8.27 -15.07
C GLY A 81 4.10 -6.98 -14.27
N GLY A 82 4.94 -6.00 -14.65
CA GLY A 82 4.85 -4.56 -14.39
C GLY A 82 4.77 -4.01 -12.95
N SER A 83 4.40 -4.82 -11.96
CA SER A 83 4.14 -4.39 -10.59
C SER A 83 5.39 -4.51 -9.74
N TRP A 84 5.58 -3.53 -8.86
CA TRP A 84 6.76 -3.41 -8.01
C TRP A 84 6.36 -3.20 -6.55
N GLY A 85 7.17 -3.74 -5.63
CA GLY A 85 7.02 -3.47 -4.19
C GLY A 85 8.36 -3.44 -3.46
N VAL A 86 8.36 -2.77 -2.30
CA VAL A 86 9.47 -2.82 -1.32
C VAL A 86 9.10 -3.81 -0.23
N LEU A 87 10.01 -4.74 0.08
CA LEU A 87 9.94 -5.54 1.29
C LEU A 87 10.84 -4.92 2.38
N LEU A 88 10.26 -4.59 3.53
CA LEU A 88 10.99 -4.08 4.69
C LEU A 88 11.12 -5.18 5.75
N VAL A 89 12.34 -5.68 5.96
CA VAL A 89 12.66 -6.71 6.95
C VAL A 89 13.51 -6.13 8.08
N GLY A 90 13.33 -6.61 9.30
CA GLY A 90 14.12 -6.22 10.47
C GLY A 90 13.61 -6.89 11.75
N GLY A 91 14.44 -6.96 12.79
CA GLY A 91 14.09 -7.58 14.07
C GLY A 91 12.90 -6.91 14.79
N PRO A 92 12.31 -7.55 15.81
CA PRO A 92 11.30 -6.92 16.67
C PRO A 92 11.79 -5.57 17.22
N GLY A 93 10.89 -4.58 17.33
CA GLY A 93 11.25 -3.25 17.85
C GLY A 93 12.09 -2.36 16.91
N SER A 94 12.48 -2.83 15.72
CA SER A 94 13.33 -2.07 14.78
C SER A 94 12.66 -0.84 14.14
N GLY A 95 11.39 -0.54 14.48
CA GLY A 95 10.68 0.62 13.99
C GLY A 95 10.03 0.49 12.60
N LYS A 96 9.84 -0.73 12.07
CA LYS A 96 9.23 -0.95 10.74
C LYS A 96 7.85 -0.31 10.58
N THR A 97 6.95 -0.59 11.52
CA THR A 97 5.59 -0.03 11.51
C THR A 97 5.62 1.49 11.66
N ALA A 98 6.50 2.00 12.54
CA ALA A 98 6.69 3.43 12.74
C ALA A 98 7.20 4.14 11.47
N LEU A 99 8.10 3.49 10.73
CA LEU A 99 8.55 3.95 9.41
C LEU A 99 7.37 4.00 8.43
N CYS A 100 6.58 2.92 8.31
CA CYS A 100 5.43 2.88 7.40
C CYS A 100 4.39 3.98 7.72
N THR A 101 4.15 4.27 9.01
CA THR A 101 3.21 5.32 9.41
C THR A 101 3.74 6.72 9.09
N GLU A 102 5.05 6.95 9.21
CA GLU A 102 5.67 8.21 8.76
C GLU A 102 5.67 8.37 7.24
N LEU A 103 5.82 7.29 6.47
CA LEU A 103 5.67 7.36 5.02
C LEU A 103 4.26 7.79 4.60
N LEU A 104 3.25 7.36 5.37
CA LEU A 104 1.85 7.57 5.05
C LEU A 104 1.30 8.91 5.57
N TRP A 105 1.76 9.33 6.75
CA TRP A 105 1.46 10.62 7.37
C TRP A 105 2.76 11.28 7.82
N PRO A 106 3.47 11.98 6.92
CA PRO A 106 4.71 12.64 7.25
C PRO A 106 4.49 13.69 8.36
N ALA A 107 5.11 13.51 9.53
CA ALA A 107 4.95 14.43 10.66
C ALA A 107 5.64 15.79 10.44
N ALA A 108 6.59 15.84 9.50
CA ALA A 108 7.19 17.07 9.01
C ALA A 108 6.85 17.23 7.52
N ALA A 109 6.68 18.47 7.06
CA ALA A 109 6.50 18.86 5.65
C ALA A 109 7.73 18.55 4.76
N ARG A 110 8.43 17.46 5.04
CA ARG A 110 9.57 16.92 4.29
C ARG A 110 9.08 16.22 3.04
N GLY A 111 8.58 17.00 2.10
CA GLY A 111 8.66 16.79 0.64
C GLY A 111 8.07 15.52 0.02
N ALA A 112 7.68 14.49 0.77
CA ALA A 112 6.93 13.37 0.26
C ALA A 112 5.48 13.84 0.13
N GLN A 113 5.16 14.39 -1.04
CA GLN A 113 3.78 14.55 -1.48
C GLN A 113 3.05 13.23 -1.18
N ARG A 114 1.89 13.32 -0.52
CA ARG A 114 1.10 12.18 -0.06
C ARG A 114 0.51 11.48 -1.28
N GLN A 115 1.32 10.67 -1.97
CA GLN A 115 0.96 9.90 -3.16
C GLN A 115 0.42 8.50 -2.81
N SER A 116 0.03 8.28 -1.54
CA SER A 116 -0.61 7.03 -1.14
C SER A 116 -2.07 7.05 -1.58
N LEU A 117 -2.44 6.11 -2.45
CA LEU A 117 -3.83 5.91 -2.88
C LEU A 117 -4.68 5.30 -1.76
N ALA A 118 -4.09 4.37 -1.00
CA ALA A 118 -4.72 3.68 0.12
C ALA A 118 -3.65 2.93 0.95
N PHE A 119 -4.04 2.52 2.16
CA PHE A 119 -3.22 1.73 3.07
C PHE A 119 -4.07 0.75 3.87
N HIS A 120 -3.40 -0.28 4.43
CA HIS A 120 -4.01 -1.21 5.38
C HIS A 120 -2.95 -1.73 6.34
N PHE A 121 -3.24 -1.68 7.64
CA PHE A 121 -2.38 -2.27 8.66
C PHE A 121 -3.01 -3.57 9.15
N CYS A 122 -2.41 -4.69 8.76
CA CYS A 122 -2.79 -6.00 9.26
C CYS A 122 -2.33 -6.17 10.71
N ARG A 123 -3.27 -6.45 11.61
CA ARG A 123 -3.05 -6.64 13.04
C ARG A 123 -3.56 -8.02 13.45
N ALA A 124 -2.65 -8.85 13.95
CA ALA A 124 -3.00 -10.22 14.34
C ALA A 124 -4.01 -10.28 15.51
N ASP A 125 -4.09 -9.23 16.31
CA ASP A 125 -4.99 -9.09 17.45
C ASP A 125 -6.36 -8.47 17.10
N ASP A 126 -6.58 -8.09 15.84
CA ASP A 126 -7.80 -7.41 15.39
C ASP A 126 -8.38 -8.11 14.16
N SER A 127 -9.43 -8.91 14.39
CA SER A 127 -10.10 -9.71 13.36
C SER A 127 -10.66 -8.87 12.21
N ASP A 128 -11.02 -7.62 12.46
CA ASP A 128 -11.55 -6.74 11.40
C ASP A 128 -10.45 -6.41 10.39
N THR A 129 -9.20 -6.28 10.83
CA THR A 129 -8.05 -6.06 9.94
C THR A 129 -7.60 -7.31 9.19
N LEU A 130 -8.03 -8.50 9.65
CA LEU A 130 -7.77 -9.78 9.00
C LEU A 130 -8.85 -10.14 7.97
N CYS A 131 -10.01 -9.47 8.01
CA CYS A 131 -11.10 -9.69 7.06
C CYS A 131 -10.72 -9.18 5.66
N VAL A 132 -10.55 -10.09 4.70
CA VAL A 132 -10.18 -9.74 3.31
C VAL A 132 -11.25 -8.89 2.63
N GLY A 133 -12.54 -9.22 2.82
CA GLY A 133 -13.64 -8.39 2.30
C GLY A 133 -13.70 -7.01 2.95
N GLY A 134 -13.35 -6.91 4.24
CA GLY A 134 -13.13 -5.64 4.94
C GLY A 134 -12.00 -4.83 4.32
N PHE A 135 -10.85 -5.47 4.06
CA PHE A 135 -9.69 -4.88 3.40
C PHE A 135 -10.04 -4.30 2.01
N VAL A 136 -10.68 -5.08 1.13
CA VAL A 136 -11.04 -4.63 -0.23
C VAL A 136 -11.94 -3.40 -0.17
N ARG A 137 -13.03 -3.45 0.61
CA ARG A 137 -13.93 -2.30 0.80
C ARG A 137 -13.20 -1.09 1.41
N GLY A 138 -12.28 -1.35 2.34
CA GLY A 138 -11.44 -0.33 2.96
C GLY A 138 -10.54 0.38 1.95
N LEU A 139 -9.95 -0.34 0.99
CA LEU A 139 -9.17 0.26 -0.09
C LEU A 139 -10.06 1.11 -1.00
N VAL A 140 -11.19 0.57 -1.48
CA VAL A 140 -12.13 1.32 -2.34
C VAL A 140 -12.56 2.63 -1.69
N ALA A 141 -12.95 2.58 -0.41
CA ALA A 141 -13.37 3.76 0.34
C ALA A 141 -12.24 4.80 0.44
N GLN A 142 -11.00 4.38 0.65
CA GLN A 142 -9.85 5.29 0.71
C GLN A 142 -9.54 5.92 -0.64
N ILE A 143 -9.52 5.15 -1.72
CA ILE A 143 -9.21 5.64 -3.07
C ILE A 143 -10.27 6.66 -3.52
N CYS A 144 -11.55 6.36 -3.31
CA CYS A 144 -12.64 7.31 -3.61
C CYS A 144 -12.51 8.61 -2.82
N ARG A 145 -12.14 8.55 -1.53
CA ARG A 145 -11.91 9.75 -0.71
C ARG A 145 -10.66 10.51 -1.11
N GLY A 146 -9.63 9.82 -1.58
CA GLY A 146 -8.35 10.41 -1.93
C GLY A 146 -8.39 11.26 -3.19
N GLY A 147 -9.28 10.96 -4.14
CA GLY A 147 -9.44 11.73 -5.38
C GLY A 147 -8.21 11.72 -6.31
N LEU A 148 -7.18 10.93 -5.98
CA LEU A 148 -5.92 10.84 -6.73
C LEU A 148 -6.05 10.01 -8.02
N LEU A 149 -7.17 9.31 -8.19
CA LEU A 149 -7.44 8.47 -9.37
C LEU A 149 -8.74 8.93 -10.06
N PRO A 150 -8.65 9.84 -11.05
CA PRO A 150 -9.81 10.33 -11.79
C PRO A 150 -10.60 9.19 -12.44
N GLY A 151 -11.93 9.29 -12.44
CA GLY A 151 -12.83 8.28 -13.02
C GLY A 151 -13.01 7.01 -12.19
N TYR A 152 -12.22 6.80 -11.12
CA TYR A 152 -12.37 5.63 -10.26
C TYR A 152 -13.72 5.61 -9.55
N GLU A 153 -14.19 6.76 -9.06
CA GLU A 153 -15.49 6.85 -8.38
C GLU A 153 -16.65 6.47 -9.32
N GLU A 154 -16.60 6.90 -10.58
CA GLU A 154 -17.59 6.52 -11.59
C GLU A 154 -17.56 5.01 -11.85
N LYS A 155 -16.37 4.44 -12.00
CA LYS A 155 -16.20 2.98 -12.17
C LYS A 155 -16.76 2.20 -10.97
N VAL A 156 -16.55 2.69 -9.76
CA VAL A 156 -17.11 2.08 -8.54
C VAL A 156 -18.63 2.19 -8.49
N ARG A 157 -19.26 3.19 -9.13
CA ARG A 157 -20.73 3.32 -9.22
C ARG A 157 -21.38 2.32 -10.17
N ASP A 158 -20.61 1.60 -10.99
CA ASP A 158 -21.14 0.50 -11.81
C ASP A 158 -21.93 -0.49 -10.93
N PRO A 159 -23.19 -0.82 -11.27
CA PRO A 159 -23.98 -1.81 -10.54
C PRO A 159 -23.25 -3.14 -10.28
N ALA A 160 -22.41 -3.59 -11.22
CA ALA A 160 -21.65 -4.82 -11.04
C ALA A 160 -20.59 -4.68 -9.93
N ALA A 161 -19.88 -3.55 -9.88
CA ALA A 161 -18.92 -3.24 -8.83
C ALA A 161 -19.62 -3.07 -7.47
N GLN A 162 -20.74 -2.33 -7.43
CA GLN A 162 -21.53 -2.13 -6.21
C GLN A 162 -22.06 -3.45 -5.64
N SER A 163 -22.53 -4.37 -6.50
CA SER A 163 -22.99 -5.68 -6.08
C SER A 163 -21.86 -6.50 -5.47
N ALA A 164 -20.68 -6.50 -6.09
CA ALA A 164 -19.51 -7.24 -5.60
C ALA A 164 -18.94 -6.66 -4.29
N LEU A 165 -19.09 -5.35 -4.06
CA LEU A 165 -18.63 -4.65 -2.86
C LEU A 165 -19.61 -4.72 -1.67
N GLN A 166 -20.79 -5.32 -1.85
CA GLN A 166 -21.73 -5.54 -0.73
C GLN A 166 -21.05 -6.36 0.37
N PRO A 167 -21.25 -6.03 1.67
CA PRO A 167 -20.58 -6.69 2.78
C PRO A 167 -20.56 -8.23 2.70
N GLY A 168 -21.72 -8.85 2.53
CA GLY A 168 -21.82 -10.31 2.48
C GLY A 168 -21.22 -10.91 1.20
N GLU A 169 -21.35 -10.24 0.05
CA GLU A 169 -20.82 -10.75 -1.22
C GLU A 169 -19.30 -10.61 -1.29
N CYS A 170 -18.77 -9.46 -0.85
CA CYS A 170 -17.35 -9.19 -0.79
C CYS A 170 -16.63 -10.12 0.20
N GLU A 171 -17.27 -10.48 1.31
CA GLU A 171 -16.74 -11.46 2.26
C GLU A 171 -16.77 -12.89 1.71
N ARG A 172 -17.79 -13.23 0.91
CA ARG A 172 -17.91 -14.54 0.26
C ARG A 172 -16.92 -14.71 -0.89
N ASN A 173 -16.71 -13.67 -1.70
CA ASN A 173 -15.91 -13.71 -2.92
C ASN A 173 -14.95 -12.49 -3.03
N PRO A 174 -14.00 -12.30 -2.10
CA PRO A 174 -13.15 -11.10 -2.06
C PRO A 174 -12.25 -10.95 -3.29
N THR A 175 -11.83 -12.08 -3.88
CA THR A 175 -11.01 -12.08 -5.11
C THR A 175 -11.76 -11.50 -6.30
N GLU A 176 -13.06 -11.81 -6.45
CA GLU A 176 -13.87 -11.24 -7.52
C GLU A 176 -14.19 -9.78 -7.26
N ALA A 177 -14.50 -9.42 -6.01
CA ALA A 177 -14.71 -8.02 -5.62
C ALA A 177 -13.47 -7.15 -5.89
N PHE A 178 -12.26 -7.68 -5.72
CA PHE A 178 -11.01 -6.95 -6.00
C PHE A 178 -10.73 -6.75 -7.50
N LYS A 179 -11.26 -7.62 -8.37
CA LYS A 179 -11.04 -7.52 -9.83
C LYS A 179 -11.94 -6.49 -10.52
N ARG A 180 -13.10 -6.18 -9.92
CA ARG A 180 -14.09 -5.24 -10.46
C ARG A 180 -13.58 -3.80 -10.34
#